data_AF-A0A4Y4M4Y3-F1
#
_entry.id   AF-A0A4Y4M4Y3-F1
#
_cell.length_a   1.000
_cell.length_b   1.000
_cell.length_c   1.000
_cell.angle_alpha   90.00
_cell.angle_beta   90.00
_cell.angle_gamma   90.00
#
_symmetry.space_group_name_H-M   'P 1'
#
loop_
_entity.id
_entity.type
_entity.pdbx_description
1 polymer ?
#
loop_
_entity_poly.entity_id
_entity_poly.type
_entity_poly.pdbx_seq_one_letter_code
_entity_poly.pdbx_strand_id
1 'polypeptide(L)'
;MIKSISILFVLVPYLLFSQSISGSYFSAGSKCKISLKIDAMNHFVFSSKKDKKIQGTVKVVKENEVTYLDFRDDIGGVFSNDTISIQNSGNSGNLYLHFKACDEKYIHLFKKDFREIKKR
;
A
#
# COMPACT_ATOMS: atom_id res chain seq x y z
N MET A 1 -38.59 31.54 33.06
CA MET A 1 -38.52 30.08 32.83
C MET A 1 -38.14 29.85 31.37
N ILE A 2 -37.34 28.80 31.14
CA ILE A 2 -36.86 28.23 29.86
C ILE A 2 -35.68 28.98 29.21
N LYS A 3 -34.48 28.53 29.58
CA LYS A 3 -33.23 28.73 28.85
C LYS A 3 -33.25 27.80 27.63
N SER A 4 -33.37 28.34 26.43
CA SER A 4 -33.15 27.56 25.21
C SER A 4 -31.65 27.38 25.00
N ILE A 5 -31.15 26.19 25.32
CA ILE A 5 -29.81 25.75 24.92
C ILE A 5 -29.94 25.21 23.50
N SER A 6 -29.59 26.02 22.51
CA SER A 6 -29.42 25.54 21.13
C SER A 6 -28.16 24.69 21.07
N ILE A 7 -28.34 23.36 21.11
CA ILE A 7 -27.27 22.39 20.86
C ILE A 7 -26.92 22.50 19.37
N LEU A 8 -25.81 23.17 19.09
CA LEU A 8 -25.17 23.16 17.77
C LEU A 8 -24.61 21.76 17.54
N PHE A 9 -25.32 20.95 16.76
CA PHE A 9 -24.83 19.68 16.25
C PHE A 9 -23.55 19.96 15.45
N VAL A 10 -22.40 19.63 16.03
CA VAL A 10 -21.10 19.68 15.35
C VAL A 10 -21.11 18.56 14.32
N LEU A 11 -21.58 18.86 13.10
CA LEU A 11 -21.29 18.07 11.91
C LEU A 11 -19.79 18.21 11.64
N VAL A 12 -18.99 17.36 12.28
CA VAL A 12 -17.60 17.15 11.88
C VAL A 12 -17.68 16.48 10.50
N PRO A 13 -17.31 17.14 9.39
CA PRO A 13 -17.16 16.41 8.15
C PRO A 13 -16.00 15.44 8.38
N TYR A 14 -16.29 14.14 8.36
CA TYR A 14 -15.25 13.13 8.25
C TYR A 14 -14.46 13.50 7.00
N LEU A 15 -13.25 14.02 7.20
CA LEU A 15 -12.32 14.32 6.13
C LEU A 15 -12.16 13.02 5.35
N LEU A 16 -12.76 12.94 4.16
CA LEU A 16 -12.51 11.89 3.21
C LEU A 16 -11.07 12.09 2.74
N PHE A 17 -10.12 11.59 3.51
CA PHE A 17 -8.73 11.50 3.10
C PHE A 17 -8.72 10.57 1.89
N SER A 18 -8.69 11.16 0.69
CA SER A 18 -8.35 10.43 -0.52
C SER A 18 -6.89 10.00 -0.37
N GLN A 19 -6.67 8.81 0.21
CA GLN A 19 -5.33 8.28 0.39
C GLN A 19 -4.75 8.00 -0.99
N SER A 20 -3.70 8.74 -1.37
CA SER A 20 -2.98 8.50 -2.62
C SER A 20 -2.00 7.35 -2.44
N ILE A 21 -2.09 6.35 -3.32
CA ILE A 21 -1.18 5.21 -3.34
C ILE A 21 0.18 5.54 -3.96
N SER A 22 0.33 6.71 -4.58
CA SER A 22 1.63 7.14 -5.11
C SER A 22 2.63 7.28 -3.97
N GLY A 23 3.85 6.79 -4.17
CA GLY A 23 4.85 6.73 -3.10
C GLY A 23 6.02 5.80 -3.39
N SER A 24 6.98 5.82 -2.47
CA SER A 24 8.07 4.85 -2.41
C SER A 24 7.89 4.00 -1.17
N TYR A 25 7.84 2.70 -1.35
CA TYR A 25 7.54 1.71 -0.32
C TYR A 25 8.69 0.72 -0.17
N PHE A 26 8.92 0.25 1.05
CA PHE A 26 10.03 -0.65 1.37
C PHE A 26 9.60 -1.73 2.35
N SER A 27 10.09 -2.95 2.15
CA SER A 27 9.87 -4.05 3.10
C SER A 27 10.56 -3.77 4.44
N ALA A 28 9.88 -4.11 5.54
CA ALA A 28 10.53 -4.16 6.85
C ALA A 28 11.28 -5.49 7.01
N GLY A 29 12.52 -5.44 7.48
CA GLY A 29 13.32 -6.64 7.76
C GLY A 29 14.69 -6.64 7.10
N SER A 30 15.62 -7.41 7.66
CA SER A 30 17.01 -7.49 7.19
C SER A 30 17.21 -8.46 6.01
N LYS A 31 16.29 -9.43 5.83
CA LYS A 31 16.37 -10.49 4.82
C LYS A 31 15.57 -10.14 3.56
N CYS A 32 14.28 -9.79 3.71
CA CYS A 32 13.42 -9.32 2.65
C CYS A 32 13.75 -7.87 2.28
N LYS A 33 14.34 -7.66 1.09
CA LYS A 33 14.76 -6.33 0.59
C LYS A 33 14.11 -6.03 -0.76
N ILE A 34 12.83 -5.67 -0.71
CA ILE A 34 12.06 -5.25 -1.87
C ILE A 34 11.67 -3.79 -1.69
N SER A 35 11.75 -3.03 -2.78
CA SER A 35 11.18 -1.69 -2.87
C SER A 35 10.14 -1.65 -3.97
N LEU A 36 9.07 -0.89 -3.74
CA LEU A 36 8.03 -0.60 -4.71
C LEU A 36 7.92 0.91 -4.87
N LYS A 37 7.98 1.41 -6.09
CA LYS A 37 7.67 2.81 -6.39
C LYS A 37 6.41 2.86 -7.23
N ILE A 38 5.46 3.71 -6.86
CA ILE A 38 4.24 4.00 -7.62
C ILE A 38 4.22 5.52 -7.89
N ASP A 39 4.12 5.92 -9.15
CA ASP A 39 4.02 7.33 -9.53
C ASP A 39 2.56 7.84 -9.50
N ALA A 40 2.36 9.13 -9.80
CA ALA A 40 1.03 9.74 -9.83
C ALA A 40 0.13 9.23 -10.98
N MET A 41 0.72 8.57 -11.99
CA MET A 41 0.02 7.93 -13.10
C MET A 41 -0.19 6.42 -12.86
N ASN A 42 0.06 5.94 -11.63
CA ASN A 42 -0.02 4.54 -11.25
C ASN A 42 0.97 3.62 -11.98
N HIS A 43 2.05 4.14 -12.57
CA HIS A 43 3.13 3.27 -13.01
C HIS A 43 3.89 2.76 -11.79
N PHE A 44 4.14 1.46 -11.76
CA PHE A 44 4.86 0.82 -10.68
C PHE A 44 6.19 0.22 -11.13
N VAL A 45 7.10 0.12 -10.16
CA VAL A 45 8.37 -0.59 -10.28
C VAL A 45 8.64 -1.34 -8.98
N PHE A 46 8.67 -2.66 -9.03
CA PHE A 46 9.29 -3.50 -7.99
C PHE A 46 10.78 -3.63 -8.26
N SER A 47 11.58 -3.57 -7.20
CA SER A 47 13.03 -3.79 -7.27
C SER A 47 13.50 -4.61 -6.07
N SER A 48 14.32 -5.62 -6.35
CA SER A 48 14.95 -6.51 -5.39
C SER A 48 16.41 -6.71 -5.83
N LYS A 49 17.31 -6.99 -4.89
CA LYS A 49 18.71 -7.33 -5.25
C LYS A 49 18.82 -8.67 -5.97
N LYS A 50 17.89 -9.59 -5.71
CA LYS A 50 17.95 -10.99 -6.16
C LYS A 50 16.99 -11.30 -7.32
N ASP A 51 15.94 -10.51 -7.47
CA ASP A 51 14.88 -10.76 -8.44
C ASP A 51 14.94 -9.78 -9.60
N LYS A 52 14.42 -10.19 -10.76
CA LYS A 52 14.28 -9.30 -11.91
C LYS A 52 13.33 -8.14 -11.55
N LYS A 53 13.62 -6.96 -12.09
CA LYS A 53 12.75 -5.79 -11.97
C LYS A 53 11.41 -6.09 -12.64
N ILE A 54 10.31 -5.87 -11.93
CA ILE A 54 8.93 -6.01 -12.45
C ILE A 54 8.33 -4.60 -12.49
N GLN A 55 7.67 -4.25 -13.59
CA GLN A 55 7.13 -2.91 -13.79
C GLN A 55 5.88 -2.96 -14.67
N GLY A 56 5.00 -1.98 -14.49
CA GLY A 56 3.74 -1.92 -15.21
C GLY A 56 2.85 -0.79 -14.70
N THR A 57 1.54 -0.94 -14.86
CA THR A 57 0.54 0.00 -14.35
C THR A 57 -0.33 -0.73 -13.33
N VAL A 58 -0.42 -0.19 -12.11
CA VAL A 58 -1.26 -0.79 -11.06
C VAL A 58 -2.72 -0.43 -11.32
N LYS A 59 -3.59 -1.44 -11.29
CA LYS A 59 -5.03 -1.22 -11.26
C LYS A 59 -5.46 -1.04 -9.81
N VAL A 60 -6.24 0.00 -9.56
CA VAL A 60 -6.73 0.34 -8.22
C VAL A 60 -8.23 0.07 -8.19
N VAL A 61 -8.65 -0.85 -7.33
CA VAL A 61 -10.06 -1.19 -7.13
C VAL A 61 -10.42 -0.80 -5.70
N LYS A 62 -11.44 0.04 -5.54
CA LYS A 62 -11.93 0.47 -4.23
C LYS A 62 -13.27 -0.22 -3.97
N GLU A 63 -13.33 -1.02 -2.92
CA GLU A 63 -14.55 -1.66 -2.46
C GLU A 63 -14.73 -1.37 -0.97
N ASN A 64 -15.81 -0.67 -0.62
CA ASN A 64 -16.06 -0.17 0.73
C ASN A 64 -14.86 0.66 1.25
N GLU A 65 -14.27 0.25 2.37
CA GLU A 65 -13.11 0.89 3.01
C GLU A 65 -11.77 0.24 2.60
N VAL A 66 -11.78 -0.72 1.67
CA VAL A 66 -10.59 -1.47 1.26
C VAL A 66 -10.13 -1.00 -0.13
N THR A 67 -8.83 -0.71 -0.24
CA THR A 67 -8.19 -0.38 -1.52
C THR A 67 -7.36 -1.58 -1.98
N TYR A 68 -7.83 -2.26 -3.01
CA TYR A 68 -7.14 -3.38 -3.65
C TYR A 68 -6.25 -2.87 -4.79
N LEU A 69 -5.09 -3.49 -4.92
CA LEU A 69 -4.08 -3.20 -5.93
C LEU A 69 -3.81 -4.47 -6.74
N ASP A 70 -3.97 -4.39 -8.05
CA ASP A 70 -3.60 -5.44 -9.00
C ASP A 70 -2.41 -4.96 -9.83
N PHE A 71 -1.25 -5.58 -9.62
CA PHE A 71 0.01 -5.29 -10.30
C PHE A 71 0.24 -6.19 -11.53
N ARG A 72 -0.74 -7.02 -11.91
CA ARG A 72 -0.63 -8.09 -12.93
C ARG A 72 0.36 -9.17 -12.50
N ASP A 73 0.57 -10.16 -13.37
CA ASP A 73 1.52 -11.29 -13.18
C ASP A 73 1.36 -12.01 -11.84
N ASP A 74 0.10 -12.19 -11.44
CA ASP A 74 -0.30 -12.81 -10.17
C ASP A 74 0.28 -12.12 -8.93
N ILE A 75 0.37 -10.79 -8.96
CA ILE A 75 0.76 -9.95 -7.82
C ILE A 75 -0.42 -9.05 -7.45
N GLY A 76 -1.12 -9.44 -6.39
CA GLY A 76 -2.18 -8.64 -5.77
C GLY A 76 -1.77 -8.11 -4.40
N GLY A 77 -2.34 -6.97 -4.00
CA GLY A 77 -2.12 -6.43 -2.67
C GLY A 77 -3.27 -5.58 -2.15
N VAL A 78 -3.22 -5.31 -0.85
CA VAL A 78 -4.16 -4.41 -0.15
C VAL A 78 -3.39 -3.20 0.35
N PHE A 79 -3.91 -2.01 0.07
CA PHE A 79 -3.41 -0.75 0.58
C PHE A 79 -4.24 -0.29 1.78
N SER A 80 -3.58 -0.08 2.91
CA SER A 80 -4.19 0.47 4.13
C SER A 80 -3.13 1.16 4.96
N ASN A 81 -3.43 2.37 5.47
CA ASN A 81 -2.57 3.12 6.37
C ASN A 81 -1.12 3.24 5.87
N ASP A 82 -0.96 3.71 4.63
CA ASP A 82 0.35 3.86 3.97
C ASP A 82 1.19 2.56 3.91
N THR A 83 0.53 1.41 4.02
CA THR A 83 1.15 0.08 3.92
C THR A 83 0.51 -0.70 2.79
N ILE A 84 1.34 -1.30 1.93
CA ILE A 84 0.90 -2.25 0.91
C ILE A 84 1.26 -3.65 1.38
N SER A 85 0.25 -4.52 1.52
CA SER A 85 0.43 -5.92 1.89
C SER A 85 0.23 -6.80 0.66
N ILE A 86 1.25 -7.58 0.30
CA ILE A 86 1.28 -8.45 -0.89
C ILE A 86 1.39 -9.90 -0.44
N GLN A 87 0.62 -10.80 -1.06
CA GLN A 87 0.80 -12.23 -0.87
C GLN A 87 2.00 -12.73 -1.69
N ASN A 88 2.92 -13.41 -1.03
CA ASN A 88 4.20 -13.85 -1.61
C ASN A 88 4.30 -15.38 -1.77
N SER A 89 3.32 -16.11 -1.27
CA SER A 89 3.23 -17.56 -1.46
C SER A 89 1.81 -17.94 -1.84
N GLY A 90 1.69 -18.66 -2.95
CA GLY A 90 0.44 -19.24 -3.40
C GLY A 90 0.03 -20.50 -2.67
N ASN A 91 -1.20 -20.93 -2.92
CA ASN A 91 -1.68 -22.27 -2.62
C ASN A 91 -2.01 -22.98 -3.94
N SER A 92 -2.44 -24.24 -3.89
CA SER A 92 -2.75 -25.04 -5.09
C SER A 92 -3.82 -24.42 -6.01
N GLY A 93 -4.60 -23.45 -5.53
CA GLY A 93 -5.64 -22.75 -6.29
C GLY A 93 -5.26 -21.34 -6.76
N ASN A 94 -4.16 -20.76 -6.27
CA ASN A 94 -3.66 -19.45 -6.67
C ASN A 94 -2.14 -19.47 -6.72
N LEU A 95 -1.59 -19.56 -7.93
CA LEU A 95 -0.17 -19.33 -8.18
C LEU A 95 0.06 -17.83 -8.00
N TYR A 96 0.83 -17.43 -6.99
CA TYR A 96 1.30 -16.05 -6.84
C TYR A 96 2.78 -16.00 -7.18
N LEU A 97 3.23 -14.89 -7.76
CA LEU A 97 4.64 -14.68 -8.05
C LEU A 97 5.43 -14.64 -6.73
N HIS A 98 6.35 -15.59 -6.57
CA HIS A 98 7.17 -15.70 -5.37
C HIS A 98 8.41 -14.82 -5.50
N PHE A 99 8.49 -13.77 -4.69
CA PHE A 99 9.70 -12.99 -4.51
C PHE A 99 10.69 -13.79 -3.66
N LYS A 100 11.69 -14.42 -4.30
CA LYS A 100 12.69 -15.27 -3.63
C LYS A 100 13.54 -14.53 -2.60
N ALA A 101 13.53 -13.20 -2.63
CA ALA A 101 14.17 -12.39 -1.60
C ALA A 101 13.44 -12.43 -0.24
N CYS A 102 12.20 -12.90 -0.19
CA CYS A 102 11.35 -12.87 0.99
C CYS A 102 10.78 -14.27 1.24
N ASP A 103 11.00 -14.79 2.45
CA ASP A 103 10.51 -16.12 2.85
C ASP A 103 9.12 -16.03 3.49
N GLU A 104 8.64 -14.80 3.74
CA GLU A 104 7.36 -14.55 4.39
C GLU A 104 6.18 -14.82 3.45
N LYS A 105 5.08 -15.36 3.98
CA LYS A 105 3.80 -15.54 3.25
C LYS A 105 3.21 -14.23 2.76
N TYR A 106 3.36 -13.17 3.56
CA TYR A 106 2.92 -11.81 3.24
C TYR A 106 4.09 -10.86 3.37
N ILE A 107 4.28 -10.02 2.35
CA ILE A 107 5.25 -8.94 2.35
C ILE A 107 4.51 -7.65 2.67
N HIS A 108 4.94 -6.96 3.72
CA HIS A 108 4.43 -5.63 4.07
C HIS A 108 5.43 -4.57 3.63
N LEU A 109 4.97 -3.66 2.77
CA LEU A 109 5.75 -2.56 2.21
C LEU A 109 5.23 -1.24 2.79
N PHE A 110 6.09 -0.56 3.55
CA PHE A 110 5.74 0.68 4.24
C PHE A 110 6.13 1.88 3.40
N LYS A 111 5.21 2.83 3.23
CA LYS A 111 5.50 4.08 2.53
C LYS A 111 6.52 4.88 3.32
N LYS A 112 7.55 5.36 2.64
CA LYS A 112 8.55 6.24 3.23
C LYS A 112 8.06 7.68 3.13
N ASP A 113 7.83 8.33 4.27
CA ASP A 113 7.60 9.77 4.30
C ASP A 113 8.95 10.50 4.11
N PHE A 114 9.09 11.24 3.02
CA PHE A 114 10.30 12.02 2.74
C PHE A 114 10.48 13.21 3.71
N ARG A 115 9.44 13.57 4.49
CA ARG A 115 9.52 14.65 5.48
C ARG A 115 10.41 14.32 6.69
N GLU A 116 10.68 13.05 6.97
CA GLU A 116 11.56 12.64 8.06
C GLU A 116 13.05 12.70 7.72
N ILE A 117 13.41 12.70 6.43
CA ILE A 117 14.83 12.65 5.99
C ILE A 117 15.50 14.03 6.12
N LYS A 118 14.75 15.13 6.03
CA LYS A 118 15.28 16.50 6.13
C LYS A 118 15.64 16.96 7.55
N LYS A 119 15.41 16.12 8.57
CA LYS A 119 15.65 16.44 9.99
C LYS A 119 16.92 15.77 10.58
N ARG A 120 17.76 15.14 9.75
CA ARG A 120 19.06 14.60 10.17
C ARG A 120 20.18 15.25 9.41
#